data_AF-A0A059E6G2-F1
#
_entry.id   AF-A0A059E6G2-F1
#
_cell.length_a   1.000
_cell.length_b   1.000
_cell.length_c   1.000
_cell.angle_alpha   90.00
_cell.angle_beta   90.00
_cell.angle_gamma   90.00
#
_symmetry.space_group_name_H-M   'P 1'
#
loop_
_entity.id
_entity.type
_entity.pdbx_description
1 polymer ?
#
loop_
_entity_poly.entity_id
_entity_poly.type
_entity_poly.pdbx_seq_one_letter_code
_entity_poly.pdbx_strand_id
1 'polypeptide(L)' 'MKRFLNAFIPTFLISEIAAITFMTATWAILSELHAGVNVIIGGEVVTAIGVAALAVAIYRRASRPEAVIEAASDSESA' A
#
# COMPACT_ATOMS: atom_id res chain seq x y z
N MET A 1 -16.55 -13.30 -8.34
CA MET A 1 -16.63 -12.68 -6.99
C MET A 1 -15.58 -13.23 -6.03
N LYS A 2 -15.42 -14.56 -5.85
CA LYS A 2 -14.38 -15.13 -4.97
C LYS A 2 -12.96 -14.62 -5.24
N ARG A 3 -12.52 -14.60 -6.51
CA ARG A 3 -11.19 -14.09 -6.90
C ARG A 3 -10.99 -12.59 -6.64
N PHE A 4 -12.06 -11.80 -6.76
CA PHE A 4 -12.05 -10.38 -6.42
C PHE A 4 -11.94 -10.16 -4.91
N LEU A 5 -12.75 -10.86 -4.11
CA LEU A 5 -12.70 -10.78 -2.65
C LEU A 5 -11.35 -11.25 -2.10
N ASN A 6 -10.78 -12.32 -2.66
CA ASN A 6 -9.45 -12.82 -2.26
C ASN A 6 -8.33 -11.82 -2.52
N ALA A 7 -8.46 -10.94 -3.52
CA ALA A 7 -7.49 -9.87 -3.77
C ALA A 7 -7.81 -8.58 -3.00
N PHE A 8 -9.11 -8.27 -2.85
CA PHE A 8 -9.57 -7.03 -2.23
C PHE A 8 -9.33 -7.00 -0.72
N ILE A 9 -9.67 -8.08 -0.01
CA ILE A 9 -9.50 -8.18 1.45
C ILE A 9 -8.05 -7.92 1.88
N PRO A 10 -7.02 -8.62 1.36
CA PRO A 10 -5.64 -8.36 1.76
C PRO A 10 -5.17 -6.98 1.30
N THR A 11 -5.62 -6.49 0.14
CA THR A 11 -5.30 -5.13 -0.31
C THR A 11 -5.80 -4.09 0.70
N PHE A 12 -7.07 -4.19 1.11
CA PHE A 12 -7.67 -3.25 2.04
C PHE A 12 -6.92 -3.26 3.38
N LEU A 13 -6.73 -4.43 3.98
CA LEU A 13 -6.07 -4.56 5.28
C LEU A 13 -4.63 -4.04 5.27
N ILE A 14 -3.83 -4.39 4.27
CA ILE A 14 -2.44 -3.94 4.17
C ILE A 14 -2.38 -2.43 3.91
N SER A 15 -3.25 -1.93 3.02
CA SER A 15 -3.26 -0.51 2.67
C SER A 15 -3.74 0.36 3.83
N GLU A 16 -4.69 -0.13 4.64
CA GLU A 16 -5.17 0.56 5.85
C GLU A 16 -4.06 0.71 6.88
N ILE A 17 -3.33 -0.38 7.18
CA ILE A 17 -2.18 -0.33 8.09
C ILE A 17 -1.12 0.63 7.57
N ALA A 18 -0.77 0.53 6.28
CA ALA A 18 0.18 1.44 5.66
C ALA A 18 -0.28 2.91 5.74
N ALA A 19 -1.56 3.18 5.50
CA ALA A 19 -2.14 4.51 5.59
C ALA A 19 -1.97 5.10 6.99
N ILE A 20 -2.41 4.37 8.02
CA ILE A 20 -2.31 4.81 9.41
C ILE A 20 -0.85 5.05 9.78
N THR A 21 0.05 4.11 9.47
CA THR A 21 1.47 4.22 9.79
C THR A 21 2.13 5.42 9.10
N PHE A 22 1.96 5.57 7.79
CA PHE A 22 2.63 6.64 7.06
C PHE A 22 2.05 8.01 7.37
N MET A 23 0.73 8.13 7.54
CA MET A 23 0.10 9.40 7.94
C MET A 23 0.59 9.83 9.32
N THR A 24 0.59 8.90 10.29
CA THR A 24 1.10 9.17 11.64
C THR A 24 2.58 9.55 11.63
N ALA A 25 3.41 8.83 10.86
CA ALA A 25 4.83 9.13 10.74
C ALA A 25 5.06 10.51 10.09
N THR A 26 4.30 10.83 9.03
CA THR A 26 4.37 12.13 8.36
C THR A 26 4.05 13.26 9.35
N TRP A 27 2.98 13.10 10.12
CA TRP A 27 2.59 14.08 11.12
C TRP A 27 3.65 14.24 12.20
N ALA A 28 4.14 13.13 12.77
CA ALA A 28 5.14 13.14 13.84
C ALA A 28 6.43 13.84 13.39
N ILE A 29 6.99 13.43 12.23
CA ILE A 29 8.23 13.99 11.71
C ILE A 29 8.08 15.48 11.40
N LEU A 30 7.01 15.88 10.71
CA LEU A 30 6.81 17.28 10.34
C LEU A 30 6.52 18.16 11.57
N SER A 31 5.84 17.61 12.59
CA SER A 31 5.61 18.31 13.86
C SER A 31 6.90 18.49 14.65
N GLU A 32 7.77 17.47 14.71
CA GLU A 32 9.09 17.57 15.34
C GLU A 32 9.99 18.63 14.66
N LEU A 33 9.86 18.77 13.34
CA LEU A 33 10.54 19.81 12.57
C LEU A 33 9.90 21.19 12.69
N HIS A 34 8.87 21.35 13.54
CA HIS A 34 8.10 22.59 13.70
C HIS A 34 7.56 23.13 12.37
N ALA A 35 7.20 22.22 11.45
CA ALA A 35 6.67 22.59 10.15
C ALA A 35 5.33 23.32 10.32
N GLY A 36 5.13 24.38 9.54
CA GLY A 36 3.84 25.08 9.51
C GLY A 36 2.72 24.17 9.03
N VAL A 37 1.48 24.45 9.45
CA VAL A 37 0.29 23.65 9.15
C VAL A 37 0.13 23.35 7.65
N ASN A 38 0.41 24.32 6.77
CA ASN A 38 0.33 24.12 5.32
C ASN A 38 1.31 23.04 4.82
N VAL A 39 2.48 22.91 5.43
CA VAL A 39 3.49 21.90 5.09
C VAL A 39 3.04 20.53 5.59
N ILE A 40 2.46 20.44 6.79
CA ILE A 40 1.89 19.20 7.32
C ILE A 40 0.80 18.67 6.40
N ILE A 41 -0.16 19.52 6.04
CA ILE A 41 -1.25 19.15 5.11
C ILE A 41 -0.68 18.75 3.75
N GLY A 42 0.30 19.49 3.22
CA GLY A 42 0.98 19.13 1.98
C GLY A 42 1.65 17.76 2.06
N GLY A 43 2.31 17.45 3.17
CA GLY A 43 2.90 16.15 3.46
C GLY A 43 1.86 15.03 3.50
N GLU A 44 0.74 15.24 4.20
CA GLU A 44 -0.36 14.25 4.26
C GLU A 44 -0.96 13.96 2.87
N VAL A 45 -1.11 14.97 2.02
CA VAL A 45 -1.59 14.78 0.64
C VAL A 45 -0.61 13.92 -0.16
N VAL A 46 0.70 14.20 -0.08
CA VAL A 46 1.72 13.40 -0.75
C VAL A 46 1.70 11.95 -0.23
N THR A 47 1.58 11.78 1.08
CA THR A 47 1.48 10.47 1.73
C THR A 47 0.22 9.72 1.28
N ALA A 48 -0.93 10.38 1.19
CA ALA A 48 -2.17 9.79 0.68
C ALA A 48 -2.02 9.26 -0.75
N ILE A 49 -1.36 10.03 -1.62
CA ILE A 49 -1.08 9.61 -3.00
C ILE A 49 -0.16 8.37 -3.00
N GLY A 50 0.87 8.35 -2.16
CA GLY A 50 1.76 7.20 -2.00
C GLY A 50 1.02 5.94 -1.54
N VAL A 51 0.14 6.07 -0.56
CA VAL A 51 -0.72 4.98 -0.07
C VAL A 51 -1.67 4.48 -1.17
N ALA A 52 -2.27 5.38 -1.94
CA ALA A 52 -3.13 4.99 -3.06
C ALA A 52 -2.36 4.21 -4.14
N ALA A 53 -1.15 4.65 -4.48
CA ALA A 53 -0.28 3.92 -5.40
C ALA A 53 0.12 2.54 -4.86
N LEU A 54 0.41 2.44 -3.55
CA LEU A 54 0.70 1.18 -2.88
C LEU A 54 -0.49 0.23 -2.92
N ALA A 55 -1.71 0.72 -2.64
CA ALA A 55 -2.93 -0.07 -2.71
C ALA A 55 -3.14 -0.66 -4.11
N VAL A 56 -2.91 0.14 -5.16
CA VAL A 56 -2.95 -0.35 -6.55
C VAL A 56 -1.90 -1.42 -6.80
N ALA A 57 -0.68 -1.25 -6.30
CA ALA A 57 0.39 -2.24 -6.46
C ALA A 57 0.06 -3.57 -5.75
N ILE A 58 -0.47 -3.51 -4.52
CA ILE A 58 -0.90 -4.69 -3.75
C ILE A 58 -2.03 -5.40 -4.47
N TYR A 59 -3.06 -4.66 -4.91
CA TYR A 59 -4.19 -5.24 -5.63
C TYR A 59 -3.76 -5.92 -6.93
N ARG A 60 -2.88 -5.27 -7.71
CA ARG A 60 -2.32 -5.86 -8.93
C ARG A 60 -1.54 -7.14 -8.64
N ARG A 61 -0.81 -7.19 -7.53
CA ARG A 61 -0.07 -8.40 -7.10
C ARG A 61 -1.03 -9.50 -6.66
N ALA A 62 -2.01 -9.18 -5.82
CA ALA A 62 -2.98 -10.13 -5.29
C ALA A 62 -3.96 -10.66 -6.36
N SER A 63 -4.15 -9.91 -7.46
CA SER A 63 -5.02 -10.32 -8.58
C SER A 63 -4.32 -11.23 -9.59
N ARG A 64 -3.02 -11.51 -9.46
CA ARG A 64 -2.31 -12.40 -10.39
C ARG A 64 -2.85 -13.83 -10.28
N PRO A 65 -3.13 -14.51 -11.40
CA PRO A 65 -3.62 -15.88 -11.37
C PRO A 65 -2.56 -16.83 -10.80
N GLU A 66 -2.97 -17.74 -9.91
CA GLU A 66 -2.11 -18.73 -9.24
C GLU A 66 -1.25 -19.54 -10.22
N ALA A 67 -1.75 -19.83 -11.42
CA ALA A 67 -0.99 -20.52 -12.48
C ALA A 67 0.30 -19.80 -12.92
N VAL A 68 0.39 -18.48 -12.78
CA VAL A 68 1.62 -17.71 -13.07
C VAL A 68 2.60 -17.77 -11.89
N ILE A 69 2.10 -18.00 -10.68
CA ILE A 69 2.93 -18.15 -9.48
C ILE A 69 3.52 -19.58 -9.46
N GLU A 70 2.72 -20.58 -9.82
CA GLU A 70 3.11 -22.00 -9.89
C GLU A 70 4.09 -22.28 -11.05
N ALA A 71 3.84 -21.73 -12.25
CA ALA A 71 4.79 -21.82 -13.35
C ALA A 71 6.13 -21.10 -13.08
N ALA A 72 6.12 -20.06 -12.23
CA ALA A 72 7.34 -19.38 -11.82
C ALA A 72 8.11 -20.19 -10.76
N SER A 73 7.44 -20.84 -9.81
CA SER A 73 8.09 -21.71 -8.82
C SER A 73 8.69 -22.99 -9.43
N ASP A 74 8.06 -23.54 -10.46
CA ASP A 74 8.58 -24.71 -11.18
C ASP A 74 9.84 -24.37 -12.00
N SER A 75 9.97 -23.12 -12.45
CA SER A 75 11.16 -22.65 -13.18
C SER A 75 12.36 -22.31 -12.30
N GLU A 76 12.15 -22.03 -11.01
CA GLU A 76 13.23 -21.81 -10.02
C GLU A 76 13.73 -23.12 -9.38
N SER A 77 13.03 -24.24 -9.60
CA SER A 77 13.35 -25.56 -9.03
C SER A 77 13.90 -26.57 -10.04
N ALA A 78 14.07 -26.17 -11.31
CA ALA A 78 14.70 -26.94 -12.39
C ALA A 78 16.10 -26.40 -12.71
#